data_AF-A0A925IMG7-F1
#
_entry.id   AF-A0A925IMG7-F1
#
_cell.length_a   1.000
_cell.length_b   1.000
_cell.length_c   1.000
_cell.angle_alpha   90.00
_cell.angle_beta   90.00
_cell.angle_gamma   90.00
#
_symmetry.space_group_name_H-M   'P 1'
#
loop_
_entity.id
_entity.type
_entity.pdbx_description
1 polymer ?
#
loop_
_entity_poly.entity_id
_entity_poly.type
_entity_poly.pdbx_seq_one_letter_code
_entity_poly.pdbx_strand_id
1 'polypeptide(L)'
;MANSESLDNVVLELRRGVIVLAVLSQLNGEQYGYSLLKLLSDQGLEVDQGTLYPLLRRLETQGLLESVWKLEEARPRRYYVISTDGKKLLPKLKKEWADIVSVMKKMLA
;
A
#
# COMPACT_ATOMS: atom_id res chain seq x y z
N MET A 1 8.69 26.86 10.35
CA MET A 1 7.76 26.56 9.25
C MET A 1 8.50 25.93 8.06
N ALA A 2 9.51 26.57 7.46
CA ALA A 2 10.28 25.95 6.36
C ALA A 2 10.99 24.62 6.70
N ASN A 3 11.47 24.46 7.95
CA ASN A 3 12.20 23.25 8.36
C ASN A 3 11.28 22.03 8.61
N SER A 4 10.01 22.26 8.99
CA SER A 4 9.04 21.16 9.17
C SER A 4 8.54 20.66 7.82
N GLU A 5 8.27 21.58 6.89
CA GLU A 5 7.84 21.23 5.52
C GLU A 5 8.89 20.38 4.78
N SER A 6 10.18 20.67 4.98
CA SER A 6 11.28 19.86 4.44
C SER A 6 11.30 18.44 5.03
N LEU A 7 11.13 18.31 6.35
CA LEU A 7 11.07 17.01 7.01
C LEU A 7 9.86 16.20 6.54
N ASP A 8 8.68 16.82 6.47
CA ASP A 8 7.44 16.17 6.05
C ASP A 8 7.56 15.61 4.64
N ASN A 9 8.18 16.36 3.72
CA ASN A 9 8.45 15.89 2.36
C ASN A 9 9.39 14.68 2.33
N VAL A 10 10.48 14.70 3.10
CA VAL A 10 11.41 13.55 3.19
C VAL A 10 10.71 12.32 3.78
N VAL A 11 9.89 12.50 4.82
CA VAL A 11 9.11 11.41 5.42
C VAL A 11 8.08 10.85 4.44
N LEU A 12 7.44 11.70 3.63
CA LEU A 12 6.52 11.25 2.59
C LEU A 12 7.21 10.39 1.54
N GLU A 13 8.43 10.73 1.12
CA GLU A 13 9.21 9.90 0.19
C GLU A 13 9.54 8.52 0.78
N LEU A 14 9.90 8.46 2.07
CA LEU A 14 10.10 7.17 2.77
C LEU A 14 8.81 6.33 2.79
N ARG A 15 7.66 6.96 3.08
CA ARG A 15 6.35 6.29 3.09
C ARG A 15 5.93 5.80 1.70
N ARG A 16 6.17 6.60 0.65
CA ARG A 16 5.94 6.20 -0.75
C ARG A 16 6.76 4.98 -1.14
N GLY A 17 7.97 4.82 -0.60
CA GLY A 17 8.81 3.64 -0.84
C GLY A 17 8.20 2.33 -0.34
N VAL A 18 7.40 2.35 0.73
CA VAL A 18 6.84 1.15 1.36
C VAL A 18 5.37 0.89 1.03
N ILE A 19 4.67 1.84 0.39
CA ILE A 19 3.22 1.79 0.19
C ILE A 19 2.74 0.56 -0.61
N VAL A 20 3.55 0.09 -1.57
CA VAL A 20 3.23 -1.12 -2.36
C VAL A 20 3.18 -2.35 -1.45
N LEU A 21 4.21 -2.53 -0.61
CA LEU A 21 4.27 -3.62 0.35
C LEU A 21 3.10 -3.53 1.35
N ALA A 22 2.82 -2.32 1.85
CA ALA A 22 1.70 -2.09 2.77
C ALA A 22 0.37 -2.49 2.14
N VAL A 23 0.04 -1.98 0.95
CA VAL A 23 -1.20 -2.31 0.23
C VAL A 23 -1.35 -3.81 0.00
N LEU A 24 -0.32 -4.47 -0.55
CA LEU A 24 -0.38 -5.92 -0.80
C LEU A 24 -0.56 -6.72 0.50
N SER A 25 0.04 -6.27 1.61
CA SER A 25 -0.07 -6.94 2.91
C SER A 25 -1.45 -6.86 3.55
N GLN A 26 -2.24 -5.83 3.21
CA GLN A 26 -3.58 -5.60 3.77
C GLN A 26 -4.69 -6.26 2.94
N LEU A 27 -4.36 -6.89 1.80
CA LEU A 27 -5.31 -7.56 0.92
C LEU A 27 -5.41 -9.08 1.19
N ASN A 28 -5.44 -9.47 2.48
CA ASN A 28 -5.71 -10.86 2.89
C ASN A 28 -7.19 -11.27 2.73
N GLY A 29 -8.03 -10.34 2.29
CA GLY A 29 -9.40 -10.50 1.84
C GLY A 29 -9.74 -9.39 0.85
N GLU A 30 -10.91 -9.45 0.24
CA GLU A 30 -11.37 -8.37 -0.65
C GLU A 30 -11.54 -7.05 0.11
N GLN A 31 -11.07 -5.95 -0.48
CA GLN A 31 -11.21 -4.60 0.09
C GLN A 31 -11.65 -3.61 -0.98
N TYR A 32 -12.53 -2.68 -0.63
CA TYR A 32 -12.80 -1.53 -1.47
C TYR A 32 -11.89 -0.37 -1.07
N GLY A 33 -11.71 0.62 -1.95
CA GLY A 33 -10.68 1.65 -1.76
C GLY A 33 -10.72 2.35 -0.39
N TYR A 34 -11.92 2.71 0.09
CA TYR A 34 -12.06 3.36 1.40
C TYR A 34 -11.78 2.42 2.59
N SER A 35 -12.18 1.14 2.53
CA SER A 35 -11.86 0.21 3.63
C SER A 35 -10.35 -0.03 3.71
N LEU A 36 -9.66 -0.09 2.56
CA LEU A 36 -8.20 -0.20 2.53
C LEU A 36 -7.50 1.05 3.10
N LEU A 37 -7.97 2.26 2.79
CA LEU A 37 -7.45 3.49 3.42
C LEU A 37 -7.55 3.42 4.94
N LYS A 38 -8.71 2.99 5.45
CA LYS A 38 -8.94 2.85 6.87
C LYS A 38 -7.99 1.83 7.50
N LEU A 39 -7.82 0.66 6.88
CA LEU A 39 -6.88 -0.36 7.37
C LEU A 39 -5.44 0.14 7.44
N LEU A 40 -4.99 0.94 6.47
CA LEU A 40 -3.64 1.50 6.47
C LEU A 40 -3.48 2.56 7.58
N SER A 41 -4.45 3.47 7.72
CA SER A 41 -4.47 4.50 8.77
C SER A 41 -4.56 3.91 10.17
N ASP A 42 -5.37 2.87 10.37
CA ASP A 42 -5.47 2.13 11.65
C ASP A 42 -4.14 1.49 12.07
N GLN A 43 -3.20 1.27 11.13
CA GLN A 43 -1.83 0.80 11.37
C GLN A 43 -0.79 1.94 11.41
N GLY A 44 -1.22 3.20 11.36
CA GLY A 44 -0.37 4.40 11.39
C GLY A 44 0.22 4.81 10.05
N LEU A 45 -0.21 4.22 8.93
CA LEU A 45 0.22 4.60 7.59
C LEU A 45 -0.85 5.47 6.92
N GLU A 46 -0.69 6.79 7.08
CA GLU A 46 -1.55 7.77 6.41
C GLU A 46 -1.30 7.82 4.90
N VAL A 47 -2.37 7.60 4.14
CA VAL A 47 -2.39 7.62 2.67
C VAL A 47 -3.64 8.36 2.23
N ASP A 48 -3.51 9.27 1.28
CA ASP A 48 -4.67 9.96 0.70
C ASP A 48 -5.26 9.17 -0.50
N GLN A 49 -6.48 9.55 -0.90
CA GLN A 49 -7.17 8.93 -2.03
C GLN A 49 -6.43 9.11 -3.37
N GLY A 50 -5.84 10.29 -3.59
CA GLY A 50 -5.08 10.62 -4.80
C GLY A 50 -3.80 9.78 -4.94
N THR A 51 -3.28 9.25 -3.84
CA THR A 51 -2.16 8.31 -3.82
C THR A 51 -2.65 6.86 -3.98
N LEU A 52 -3.67 6.44 -3.23
CA LEU A 52 -4.09 5.05 -3.21
C LEU A 52 -4.73 4.60 -4.54
N TYR A 53 -5.67 5.37 -5.10
CA TYR A 53 -6.42 4.89 -6.26
C TYR A 53 -5.57 4.71 -7.53
N PRO A 54 -4.65 5.65 -7.88
CA PRO A 54 -3.71 5.42 -8.97
C PRO A 54 -2.78 4.23 -8.71
N LEU A 55 -2.35 4.03 -7.46
CA LEU A 55 -1.54 2.88 -7.08
C LEU A 55 -2.29 1.56 -7.32
N LEU A 56 -3.54 1.46 -6.88
CA LEU A 56 -4.37 0.26 -7.08
C LEU A 56 -4.54 -0.06 -8.58
N ARG A 57 -4.83 0.95 -9.41
CA ARG A 57 -4.91 0.79 -10.87
C ARG A 57 -3.58 0.30 -11.45
N ARG A 58 -2.46 0.87 -11.02
CA ARG A 58 -1.12 0.45 -11.47
C ARG A 58 -0.83 -1.00 -11.11
N LEU A 59 -1.11 -1.41 -9.87
CA LEU A 59 -0.87 -2.78 -9.42
C LEU A 59 -1.77 -3.79 -10.15
N GLU A 60 -3.00 -3.41 -10.48
CA GLU A 60 -3.89 -4.18 -11.34
C GLU A 60 -3.34 -4.32 -12.77
N THR A 61 -2.90 -3.22 -13.39
CA THR A 61 -2.25 -3.26 -14.72
C THR A 61 -0.99 -4.13 -14.72
N GLN A 62 -0.28 -4.21 -13.60
CA GLN A 62 0.88 -5.08 -13.41
C GLN A 62 0.52 -6.55 -13.12
N GLY A 63 -0.77 -6.89 -13.05
CA GLY A 63 -1.24 -8.23 -12.74
C GLY A 63 -1.05 -8.65 -11.28
N LEU A 64 -0.74 -7.72 -10.37
CA LEU A 64 -0.54 -7.99 -8.95
C LEU A 64 -1.85 -7.96 -8.15
N LEU A 65 -2.86 -7.29 -8.68
CA LEU A 65 -4.21 -7.21 -8.13
C LEU A 65 -5.24 -7.63 -9.19
N GLU A 66 -6.37 -8.11 -8.70
CA GLU A 66 -7.60 -8.28 -9.46
C GLU A 66 -8.68 -7.41 -8.83
N SER A 67 -9.71 -7.04 -9.61
CA SER A 67 -10.84 -6.27 -9.08
C SER A 67 -12.18 -6.69 -9.64
N VAL A 68 -13.23 -6.47 -8.85
CA VAL A 68 -14.62 -6.77 -9.22
C VAL A 68 -15.51 -5.60 -8.79
N TRP A 69 -16.42 -5.20 -9.67
CA TRP A 69 -17.50 -4.29 -9.31
C TRP A 69 -18.63 -5.05 -8.63
N LYS A 70 -18.96 -4.67 -7.40
CA LYS A 70 -20.15 -5.16 -6.70
C LYS A 70 -21.26 -4.11 -6.79
N LEU A 71 -22.38 -4.50 -7.39
CA LEU A 71 -23.53 -3.65 -7.66
C LEU A 71 -24.68 -3.88 -6.66
N GLU A 72 -24.51 -4.84 -5.74
CA GLU A 72 -25.54 -5.28 -4.78
C GLU A 72 -25.79 -4.24 -3.65
N GLU A 73 -24.88 -3.28 -3.48
CA GLU A 73 -25.04 -2.21 -2.50
C GLU A 73 -25.66 -0.94 -3.12
N ALA A 74 -26.23 -0.07 -2.28
CA ALA A 74 -26.82 1.21 -2.67
C ALA A 74 -25.86 2.13 -3.48
N ARG A 75 -24.55 1.87 -3.44
CA ARG A 75 -23.54 2.52 -4.27
C ARG A 75 -22.61 1.46 -4.86
N PRO A 76 -22.44 1.41 -6.20
CA PRO A 76 -21.45 0.55 -6.82
C PRO A 76 -20.06 0.74 -6.21
N ARG A 77 -19.45 -0.35 -5.76
CA ARG A 77 -18.10 -0.35 -5.18
C ARG A 77 -17.20 -1.29 -5.95
N ARG A 78 -15.97 -0.85 -6.17
CA ARG A 78 -14.91 -1.68 -6.74
C ARG A 78 -14.10 -2.30 -5.61
N TYR A 79 -14.12 -3.63 -5.55
CA TYR A 79 -13.33 -4.43 -4.61
C TYR A 79 -12.07 -4.91 -5.28
N TYR A 80 -10.97 -4.90 -4.55
CA TYR A 80 -9.66 -5.36 -4.97
C TYR A 80 -9.27 -6.58 -4.14
N VAL A 81 -8.60 -7.51 -4.79
CA VAL A 81 -8.01 -8.70 -4.16
C VAL A 81 -6.61 -8.90 -4.70
N ILE A 82 -5.71 -9.40 -3.86
CA ILE A 82 -4.37 -9.77 -4.31
C ILE A 82 -4.43 -10.97 -5.27
N SER A 83 -3.83 -10.82 -6.45
CA SER A 83 -3.81 -11.87 -7.48
C SER A 83 -2.89 -13.03 -7.08
N THR A 84 -2.90 -14.11 -7.87
CA THR A 84 -1.94 -15.21 -7.71
C THR A 84 -0.49 -14.73 -7.76
N ASP A 85 -0.15 -13.83 -8.67
CA ASP A 85 1.21 -13.33 -8.82
C ASP A 85 1.56 -12.31 -7.73
N GLY A 86 0.59 -11.51 -7.28
CA GLY A 86 0.72 -10.68 -6.08
C GLY A 86 1.06 -11.51 -4.83
N LYS A 87 0.38 -12.65 -4.64
CA LYS A 87 0.64 -13.58 -3.52
C LYS A 87 2.03 -14.19 -3.59
N LYS A 88 2.56 -14.46 -4.78
CA LYS A 88 3.95 -14.93 -4.95
C LYS A 88 4.98 -13.83 -4.71
N LEU A 89 4.65 -12.58 -5.02
CA LEU A 89 5.52 -11.43 -4.87
C LEU A 89 5.63 -10.97 -3.40
N LEU A 90 4.52 -10.98 -2.67
CA LEU A 90 4.46 -10.43 -1.31
C LEU A 90 5.50 -11.03 -0.34
N PRO A 91 5.76 -12.35 -0.28
CA PRO A 91 6.81 -12.91 0.57
C PRO A 91 8.21 -12.41 0.20
N LYS A 92 8.49 -12.18 -1.10
CA LYS A 92 9.76 -11.62 -1.56
C LYS A 92 9.92 -10.18 -1.08
N LEU A 93 8.89 -9.36 -1.25
CA LEU A 93 8.90 -7.97 -0.75
C LEU A 93 9.05 -7.89 0.77
N LYS A 94 8.41 -8.79 1.53
CA LYS A 94 8.58 -8.88 2.99
C LYS A 94 10.03 -9.17 3.37
N LYS A 95 10.70 -10.08 2.63
CA LYS A 95 12.12 -10.39 2.84
C LYS A 95 13.01 -9.19 2.52
N GLU A 96 12.83 -8.58 1.34
CA GLU A 96 13.61 -7.39 0.94
C GLU A 96 13.46 -6.25 1.95
N TRP A 97 12.24 -6.03 2.48
CA TRP A 97 12.03 -5.04 3.53
C TRP A 97 12.79 -5.36 4.82
N ALA A 98 12.76 -6.62 5.27
CA ALA A 98 13.49 -7.04 6.46
C ALA A 98 15.01 -6.83 6.30
N ASP A 99 15.54 -7.11 5.11
CA ASP A 99 16.95 -6.90 4.79
C ASP A 99 17.30 -5.41 4.77
N ILE A 100 16.48 -4.56 4.15
CA ILE A 100 16.63 -3.09 4.18
C ILE A 100 16.64 -2.56 5.61
N VAL A 101 15.66 -2.97 6.44
CA VAL A 101 15.58 -2.55 7.85
C VAL A 101 16.84 -2.97 8.60
N SER A 102 17.32 -4.20 8.39
CA SER A 102 18.55 -4.70 9.00
C SER A 102 19.78 -3.86 8.63
N VAL A 103 19.93 -3.51 7.35
CA VAL A 103 21.01 -2.65 6.86
C VAL A 103 20.92 -1.24 7.45
N MET A 104 19.75 -0.61 7.35
CA MET A 104 19.55 0.75 7.88
C MET A 104 19.76 0.82 9.38
N LYS A 105 19.29 -0.19 10.12
CA LYS A 105 19.53 -0.29 11.58
C LYS A 105 21.01 -0.33 11.91
N LYS A 106 21.84 -1.01 11.10
CA LYS A 106 23.31 -1.03 11.29
C LYS A 106 23.96 0.31 10.93
N MET A 107 23.48 0.98 9.89
CA MET A 107 24.06 2.25 9.42
C MET A 107 23.72 3.45 10.31
N LEU A 108 22.59 3.40 11.01
CA LEU A 108 22.10 4.46 11.89
C LEU A 108 22.43 4.23 13.37
N ALA A 109 23.15 3.14 13.69
CA ALA A 109 23.57 2.78 15.04
C ALA A 109 24.84 3.52 15.47
#